data_AF-A0A349HLS2-F1
#
_entry.id   AF-A0A349HLS2-F1
#
_cell.length_a   1.000
_cell.length_b   1.000
_cell.length_c   1.000
_cell.angle_alpha   90.00
_cell.angle_beta   90.00
_cell.angle_gamma   90.00
#
_symmetry.space_group_name_H-M   'P 1'
#
loop_
_entity.id
_entity.type
_entity.pdbx_description
1 polymer ?
#
loop_
_entity_poly.entity_id
_entity_poly.type
_entity_poly.pdbx_seq_one_letter_code
_entity_poly.pdbx_strand_id
1 'polypeptide(L)'
;MLKALAQRKYNYLRVAPLPHFVLGLCIGMVVTLAWLAAEYYRDGHSLGFVSSAAIAMSWVTGAFFSVADIISRYREYLRILKMLSDKGYSDKIFKAVATSRCQRDAALWAARQAGYGSLAKKVYHRLGYRWYHVMPDMLVSNPFRIFTPKFLRTAFMPGKRISEEK
;
A
#
# COMPACT_ATOMS: atom_id res chain seq x y z
N MET A 1 -5.77 7.74 -27.16
CA MET A 1 -5.02 6.69 -26.44
C MET A 1 -3.99 7.23 -25.46
N LEU A 2 -3.14 8.20 -25.85
CA LEU A 2 -2.13 8.84 -24.97
C LEU A 2 -2.70 9.45 -23.67
N LYS A 3 -3.81 10.21 -23.75
CA LYS A 3 -4.46 10.80 -22.55
C LYS A 3 -4.94 9.74 -21.56
N ALA A 4 -5.50 8.64 -22.05
CA ALA A 4 -5.99 7.54 -21.21
C ALA A 4 -4.83 6.80 -20.51
N LEU A 5 -3.71 6.59 -21.22
CA LEU A 5 -2.50 6.01 -20.65
C LEU A 5 -1.86 6.92 -19.60
N ALA A 6 -1.78 8.22 -19.88
CA ALA A 6 -1.27 9.22 -18.94
C ALA A 6 -2.15 9.28 -17.67
N GLN A 7 -3.47 9.28 -17.82
CA GLN A 7 -4.40 9.25 -16.69
C GLN A 7 -4.25 7.97 -15.86
N ARG A 8 -4.04 6.83 -16.53
CA ARG A 8 -3.83 5.54 -15.85
C ARG A 8 -2.54 5.53 -15.05
N LYS A 9 -1.44 6.05 -15.61
CA LYS A 9 -0.16 6.21 -14.90
C LYS A 9 -0.27 7.19 -13.73
N TYR A 10 -0.93 8.32 -13.94
CA TYR A 10 -1.18 9.31 -12.88
C TYR A 10 -1.96 8.71 -11.71
N ASN A 11 -3.04 7.98 -12.01
CA ASN A 11 -3.82 7.27 -11.00
C ASN A 11 -2.98 6.22 -10.26
N TYR A 12 -2.12 5.47 -10.97
CA TYR A 12 -1.26 4.47 -10.34
C TYR A 12 -0.31 5.07 -9.29
N LEU A 13 0.23 6.26 -9.55
CA LEU A 13 1.08 6.97 -8.59
C LEU A 13 0.28 7.57 -7.42
N ARG A 14 -0.89 8.16 -7.69
CA ARG A 14 -1.71 8.85 -6.68
C ARG A 14 -2.45 7.93 -5.73
N VAL A 15 -2.75 6.69 -6.14
CA VAL A 15 -3.52 5.72 -5.33
C VAL A 15 -2.72 5.21 -4.12
N ALA A 16 -1.40 5.08 -4.25
CA ALA A 16 -0.54 4.46 -3.24
C ALA A 16 0.72 5.29 -2.94
N PRO A 17 0.58 6.54 -2.45
CA PRO A 17 1.72 7.45 -2.29
C PRO A 17 2.74 6.93 -1.27
N LEU A 18 2.27 6.37 -0.16
CA LEU A 18 3.15 5.84 0.89
C LEU A 18 3.92 4.59 0.43
N PRO A 19 3.30 3.58 -0.21
CA PRO A 19 4.04 2.47 -0.81
C PRO A 19 5.07 2.87 -1.87
N HIS A 20 4.77 3.88 -2.71
CA HIS A 20 5.75 4.42 -3.65
C HIS A 20 6.94 5.09 -2.94
N PHE A 21 6.69 5.80 -1.85
CA PHE A 21 7.74 6.40 -1.03
C PHE A 21 8.64 5.33 -0.38
N VAL A 22 8.04 4.28 0.21
CA VAL A 22 8.79 3.17 0.80
C VAL A 22 9.61 2.43 -0.27
N LEU A 23 9.04 2.19 -1.46
CA LEU A 23 9.78 1.61 -2.58
C LEU A 23 11.02 2.43 -2.95
N GLY A 24 10.89 3.76 -3.02
CA GLY A 24 12.01 4.67 -3.27
C GLY A 24 13.11 4.54 -2.22
N LEU A 25 12.74 4.49 -0.94
CA LEU A 25 13.69 4.26 0.15
C LEU A 25 14.40 2.90 0.03
N CYS A 26 13.65 1.83 -0.26
CA CYS A 26 14.24 0.50 -0.44
C CYS A 26 15.25 0.50 -1.60
N ILE A 27 14.92 1.11 -2.75
CA ILE A 27 15.83 1.19 -3.89
C ILE A 27 17.09 1.99 -3.54
N GLY A 28 16.94 3.14 -2.87
CA GLY A 28 18.09 3.95 -2.42
C GLY A 28 19.02 3.17 -1.48
N MET A 29 18.46 2.41 -0.54
CA MET A 29 19.24 1.55 0.35
C MET A 29 19.92 0.41 -0.38
N VAL A 30 19.27 -0.22 -1.36
CA VAL A 30 19.89 -1.27 -2.17
C VAL A 30 21.08 -0.72 -2.97
N VAL A 31 20.94 0.44 -3.60
CA VAL A 31 22.03 1.05 -4.39
C VAL A 31 23.22 1.42 -3.49
N THR A 32 22.96 2.06 -2.36
CA THR A 32 24.02 2.47 -1.42
C THR A 32 24.74 1.28 -0.80
N LEU A 33 24.02 0.23 -0.41
CA LEU A 33 24.63 -0.98 0.15
C LEU A 33 25.36 -1.82 -0.91
N ALA A 34 24.88 -1.85 -2.15
CA ALA A 34 25.58 -2.49 -3.26
C ALA A 34 26.89 -1.75 -3.58
N TRP A 35 26.87 -0.42 -3.55
CA TRP A 35 28.08 0.40 -3.68
C TRP A 35 29.09 0.10 -2.58
N LEU A 36 28.64 0.11 -1.32
CA LEU A 36 29.49 -0.19 -0.16
C LEU A 36 30.05 -1.63 -0.22
N ALA A 37 29.25 -2.60 -0.65
CA ALA A 37 29.71 -3.97 -0.86
C ALA A 37 30.82 -4.04 -1.93
N ALA A 38 30.70 -3.28 -3.02
CA ALA A 38 31.74 -3.22 -4.05
C ALA A 38 33.05 -2.61 -3.53
N GLU A 39 32.97 -1.58 -2.69
CA GLU A 39 34.14 -1.01 -2.01
C GLU A 39 34.82 -2.03 -1.08
N TYR A 40 34.06 -2.71 -0.22
CA TYR A 40 34.62 -3.75 0.65
C TYR A 40 35.23 -4.92 -0.12
N TYR A 41 34.64 -5.29 -1.25
CA TYR A 41 35.20 -6.31 -2.12
C TYR A 41 36.55 -5.88 -2.71
N ARG A 42 36.64 -4.62 -3.17
CA ARG A 42 37.87 -4.05 -3.72
C ARG A 42 38.98 -3.96 -2.68
N ASP A 43 38.63 -3.62 -1.44
CA ASP A 43 39.58 -3.45 -0.35
C ASP A 43 39.90 -4.79 0.36
N GLY A 44 39.36 -5.93 -0.11
CA GLY A 44 39.64 -7.27 0.41
C GLY A 44 38.93 -7.61 1.74
N HIS A 45 38.02 -6.77 2.21
CA HIS A 45 37.28 -6.95 3.46
C HIS A 45 36.07 -7.87 3.29
N SER A 46 36.29 -9.18 3.41
CA SER A 46 35.25 -10.20 3.17
C SER A 46 34.03 -10.08 4.09
N LEU A 47 34.22 -9.73 5.37
CA LEU A 47 33.10 -9.58 6.31
C LEU A 47 32.20 -8.38 5.94
N GLY A 48 32.79 -7.24 5.61
CA GLY A 48 32.06 -6.03 5.21
C GLY A 48 31.27 -6.24 3.92
N PHE A 49 31.84 -6.98 2.97
CA PHE A 49 31.15 -7.39 1.75
C PHE A 49 29.91 -8.24 2.07
N VAL A 50 30.08 -9.33 2.83
CA VAL A 50 29.00 -10.27 3.15
C VAL A 50 27.88 -9.58 3.94
N SER A 51 28.21 -8.78 4.94
CA SER A 51 27.21 -8.07 5.75
C SER A 51 26.42 -7.06 4.90
N SER A 52 27.10 -6.28 4.06
CA SER A 52 26.47 -5.27 3.21
C SER A 52 25.57 -5.93 2.16
N ALA A 53 26.01 -7.03 1.56
CA ALA A 53 25.22 -7.81 0.62
C ALA A 53 23.98 -8.45 1.28
N ALA A 54 24.13 -9.02 2.49
CA ALA A 54 23.01 -9.61 3.23
C ALA A 54 21.95 -8.56 3.60
N ILE A 55 22.37 -7.38 4.06
CA ILE A 55 21.44 -6.28 4.36
C ILE A 55 20.78 -5.78 3.07
N ALA A 56 21.51 -5.64 1.96
CA ALA A 56 20.93 -5.24 0.68
C ALA A 56 19.82 -6.20 0.23
N MET A 57 20.00 -7.51 0.39
CA MET A 57 18.98 -8.53 0.08
C MET A 57 17.69 -8.37 0.92
N SER A 58 17.82 -7.93 2.17
CA SER A 58 16.64 -7.64 3.00
C SER A 58 15.84 -6.44 2.46
N TRP A 59 16.53 -5.41 1.96
CA TRP A 59 15.89 -4.24 1.35
C TRP A 59 15.25 -4.56 -0.01
N VAL A 60 15.84 -5.48 -0.80
CA VAL A 60 15.20 -6.01 -2.02
C VAL A 60 13.86 -6.68 -1.68
N THR A 61 13.81 -7.44 -0.59
CA THR A 61 12.56 -8.04 -0.11
C THR A 61 11.53 -6.96 0.27
N GLY A 62 11.95 -5.89 0.95
CA GLY A 62 11.11 -4.72 1.24
C GLY A 62 10.58 -4.01 0.00
N ALA A 63 11.42 -3.86 -1.03
CA ALA A 63 11.01 -3.30 -2.33
C ALA A 63 9.94 -4.18 -3.00
N PHE A 64 10.12 -5.51 -2.98
CA PHE A 64 9.16 -6.46 -3.51
C PHE A 64 7.79 -6.33 -2.82
N PHE A 65 7.75 -6.31 -1.48
CA PHE A 65 6.51 -6.10 -0.74
C PHE A 65 5.86 -4.74 -1.01
N SER A 66 6.67 -3.70 -1.21
CA SER A 66 6.17 -2.36 -1.57
C SER A 66 5.48 -2.38 -2.93
N VAL A 67 6.08 -3.03 -3.94
CA VAL A 67 5.46 -3.21 -5.27
C VAL A 67 4.17 -4.02 -5.17
N ALA A 68 4.18 -5.12 -4.40
CA ALA A 68 2.99 -5.94 -4.18
C ALA A 68 1.85 -5.13 -3.54
N ASP A 69 2.16 -4.29 -2.55
CA ASP A 69 1.16 -3.41 -1.93
C ASP A 69 0.64 -2.36 -2.92
N ILE A 70 1.50 -1.69 -3.70
CA ILE A 70 1.07 -0.74 -4.74
C ILE A 70 0.05 -1.39 -5.69
N ILE A 71 0.34 -2.60 -6.17
CA ILE A 71 -0.56 -3.34 -7.08
C ILE A 71 -1.89 -3.66 -6.37
N SER A 72 -1.83 -4.11 -5.12
CA SER A 72 -3.00 -4.41 -4.29
C SER A 72 -3.90 -3.18 -4.12
N ARG A 73 -3.32 -2.02 -3.76
CA ARG A 73 -4.03 -0.74 -3.61
C ARG A 73 -4.66 -0.29 -4.93
N TYR A 74 -3.95 -0.45 -6.04
CA TYR A 74 -4.46 -0.08 -7.36
C TYR A 74 -5.67 -0.93 -7.79
N ARG A 75 -5.64 -2.25 -7.52
CA ARG A 75 -6.79 -3.13 -7.76
C ARG A 75 -7.99 -2.73 -6.90
N GLU A 76 -7.75 -2.38 -5.64
CA GLU A 76 -8.81 -1.92 -4.73
C GLU A 76 -9.42 -0.59 -5.17
N TYR A 77 -8.60 0.37 -5.62
CA TYR A 77 -9.07 1.61 -6.25
C TYR A 77 -10.01 1.33 -7.43
N LEU A 78 -9.61 0.47 -8.37
CA LEU A 78 -10.45 0.14 -9.54
C LEU A 78 -11.76 -0.53 -9.13
N ARG A 79 -11.71 -1.43 -8.14
CA ARG A 79 -12.90 -2.10 -7.60
C ARG A 79 -13.87 -1.11 -6.98
N ILE A 80 -13.39 -0.19 -6.14
CA ILE A 80 -14.22 0.83 -5.49
C ILE A 80 -14.80 1.79 -6.53
N LEU A 81 -13.98 2.24 -7.49
CA LEU A 81 -14.43 3.12 -8.56
C LEU A 81 -15.57 2.49 -9.37
N LYS A 82 -15.43 1.20 -9.72
CA LYS A 82 -16.50 0.45 -10.39
C LYS A 82 -17.75 0.35 -9.53
N MET A 83 -17.63 0.02 -8.25
CA MET A 83 -18.78 -0.05 -7.34
C MET A 83 -19.52 1.28 -7.23
N LEU A 84 -18.79 2.40 -7.18
CA LEU A 84 -19.38 3.74 -7.11
C LEU A 84 -20.05 4.15 -8.43
N SER A 85 -19.49 3.72 -9.57
CA SER A 85 -20.09 3.95 -10.89
C SER A 85 -21.36 3.13 -11.10
N ASP A 86 -21.35 1.87 -10.70
CA ASP A 86 -22.45 0.93 -10.97
C ASP A 86 -23.61 1.10 -9.97
N LYS A 87 -23.31 1.36 -8.70
CA LYS A 87 -24.30 1.32 -7.60
C LYS A 87 -24.51 2.67 -6.91
N GLY A 88 -23.73 3.69 -7.29
CA GLY A 88 -23.73 4.98 -6.61
C GLY A 88 -23.06 4.94 -5.23
N TYR A 89 -23.30 5.99 -4.46
CA TYR A 89 -22.68 6.18 -3.15
C TYR A 89 -23.26 5.25 -2.08
N SER A 90 -22.39 4.66 -1.25
CA SER A 90 -22.79 3.96 -0.03
C SER A 90 -21.69 4.00 1.03
N ASP A 91 -22.04 4.42 2.26
CA ASP A 91 -21.15 4.37 3.43
C ASP A 91 -20.50 2.99 3.65
N LYS A 92 -21.22 1.91 3.32
CA LYS A 92 -20.75 0.53 3.52
C LYS A 92 -19.49 0.24 2.70
N ILE A 93 -19.34 0.87 1.53
CA ILE A 93 -18.15 0.71 0.67
C ILE A 93 -16.91 1.20 1.41
N PHE A 94 -16.99 2.38 2.01
CA PHE A 94 -15.86 3.01 2.71
C PHE A 94 -15.58 2.37 4.07
N LYS A 95 -16.62 1.94 4.80
CA LYS A 95 -16.46 1.19 6.05
C LYS A 95 -15.72 -0.14 5.83
N ALA A 96 -15.95 -0.81 4.70
CA ALA A 96 -15.29 -2.07 4.38
C ALA A 96 -13.78 -1.95 4.11
N VAL A 97 -13.29 -0.75 3.80
CA VAL A 97 -11.87 -0.47 3.47
C VAL A 97 -11.26 0.56 4.43
N ALA A 98 -11.73 0.56 5.68
CA ALA A 98 -11.28 1.47 6.70
C ALA A 98 -10.01 1.00 7.44
N THR A 99 -9.64 -0.27 7.32
CA THR A 99 -8.66 -0.96 8.20
C THR A 99 -7.25 -0.39 8.17
N SER A 100 -6.75 0.05 7.01
CA SER A 100 -5.40 0.60 6.87
C SER A 100 -5.39 1.95 6.16
N ARG A 101 -4.35 2.77 6.41
CA ARG A 101 -4.22 4.05 5.74
C ARG A 101 -4.15 3.92 4.23
N CYS A 102 -3.36 2.97 3.72
CA CYS A 102 -3.22 2.76 2.28
C CYS A 102 -4.55 2.32 1.62
N GLN A 103 -5.42 1.59 2.35
CA GLN A 103 -6.80 1.30 1.91
C GLN A 103 -7.66 2.57 1.81
N ARG A 104 -7.62 3.39 2.86
CA ARG A 104 -8.38 4.64 2.93
C ARG A 104 -7.96 5.62 1.83
N ASP A 105 -6.66 5.75 1.56
CA ASP A 105 -6.13 6.62 0.51
C ASP A 105 -6.60 6.18 -0.88
N ALA A 106 -6.54 4.88 -1.18
CA ALA A 106 -7.07 4.32 -2.43
C ALA A 106 -8.58 4.56 -2.59
N ALA A 107 -9.35 4.37 -1.52
CA ALA A 107 -10.79 4.59 -1.50
C ALA A 107 -11.17 6.07 -1.63
N LEU A 108 -10.43 6.98 -0.99
CA LEU A 108 -10.60 8.42 -1.12
C LEU A 108 -10.31 8.88 -2.54
N TRP A 109 -9.27 8.33 -3.18
CA TRP A 109 -8.96 8.63 -4.58
C TRP A 109 -10.07 8.15 -5.52
N ALA A 110 -10.57 6.93 -5.33
CA ALA A 110 -11.73 6.42 -6.08
C ALA A 110 -12.96 7.31 -5.91
N ALA A 111 -13.26 7.73 -4.68
CA ALA A 111 -14.38 8.62 -4.40
C ALA A 111 -14.24 9.99 -5.05
N ARG A 112 -13.04 10.58 -5.07
CA ARG A 112 -12.79 11.86 -5.76
C ARG A 112 -13.06 11.75 -7.26
N GLN A 113 -12.60 10.67 -7.88
CA GLN A 113 -12.83 10.41 -9.30
C GLN A 113 -14.32 10.22 -9.63
N ALA A 114 -15.10 9.63 -8.71
CA ALA A 114 -16.54 9.43 -8.86
C ALA A 114 -17.40 10.62 -8.38
N GLY A 115 -16.82 11.75 -7.95
CA GLY A 115 -17.56 12.91 -7.43
C GLY A 115 -18.02 12.80 -5.96
N TYR A 116 -17.71 11.72 -5.26
CA TYR A 116 -18.12 11.47 -3.86
C TYR A 116 -17.02 11.75 -2.82
N GLY A 117 -15.95 12.44 -3.19
CA GLY A 117 -14.77 12.65 -2.32
C GLY A 117 -15.08 13.26 -0.96
N SER A 118 -15.94 14.29 -0.92
CA SER A 118 -16.35 14.96 0.32
C SER A 118 -17.15 14.04 1.25
N LEU A 119 -18.01 13.20 0.68
CA LEU A 119 -18.81 12.23 1.44
C LEU A 119 -17.91 11.12 2.02
N ALA A 120 -16.98 10.60 1.22
CA ALA A 120 -16.01 9.61 1.69
C ALA A 120 -15.15 10.15 2.84
N LYS A 121 -14.70 11.41 2.76
CA LYS A 121 -13.96 12.06 3.84
C LYS A 121 -14.78 12.17 5.12
N LYS A 122 -16.08 12.53 5.01
CA LYS A 122 -17.00 12.56 6.17
C LYS A 122 -17.15 11.19 6.81
N VAL A 123 -17.23 10.11 6.02
CA VAL A 123 -17.30 8.74 6.56
C VAL A 123 -16.07 8.42 7.41
N TYR A 124 -14.87 8.60 6.88
CA TYR A 124 -13.64 8.32 7.64
C TYR A 124 -13.48 9.23 8.86
N HIS A 125 -13.91 10.49 8.77
CA HIS A 125 -13.90 11.41 9.89
C HIS A 125 -14.85 10.97 11.02
N ARG A 126 -16.05 10.43 10.67
CA ARG A 126 -17.02 9.84 11.62
C ARG A 126 -16.51 8.56 12.26
N LEU A 127 -15.71 7.78 11.53
CA LEU A 127 -15.06 6.58 12.06
C LEU A 127 -13.85 6.90 12.97
N GLY A 128 -13.53 8.18 13.19
CA GLY A 128 -12.42 8.61 14.05
C GLY A 128 -11.08 8.76 13.33
N TYR A 129 -10.99 8.40 12.04
CA TYR A 129 -9.74 8.54 11.31
C TYR A 129 -9.41 10.01 11.04
N ARG A 130 -8.11 10.29 11.09
CA ARG A 130 -7.48 11.59 10.82
C ARG A 130 -6.26 11.37 9.96
N TRP A 131 -5.76 12.45 9.35
CA TRP A 131 -4.62 12.38 8.42
C TRP A 131 -3.35 11.85 9.08
N TYR A 132 -3.19 11.96 10.40
CA TYR A 132 -2.03 11.46 11.16
C TYR A 132 -2.18 9.99 11.61
N HIS A 133 -3.35 9.36 11.47
CA HIS A 133 -3.54 7.95 11.78
C HIS A 133 -2.94 7.07 10.67
N VAL A 134 -1.63 6.82 10.77
CA VAL A 134 -0.85 5.96 9.85
C VAL A 134 -1.04 4.48 10.20
N MET A 135 -1.03 4.15 11.49
CA MET A 135 -1.05 2.77 11.96
C MET A 135 -2.42 2.13 11.72
N PRO A 136 -2.48 0.89 11.19
CA PRO A 136 -3.71 0.12 11.10
C PRO A 136 -4.30 -0.15 12.49
N ASP A 137 -5.63 -0.15 12.62
CA ASP A 137 -6.30 -0.32 13.92
C ASP A 137 -5.99 -1.68 14.56
N MET A 138 -5.75 -2.69 13.73
CA MET A 138 -5.33 -4.02 14.20
C MET A 138 -3.96 -3.99 14.90
N LEU A 139 -3.05 -3.12 14.45
CA LEU A 139 -1.73 -2.95 15.04
C LEU A 139 -1.79 -2.13 16.34
N VAL A 140 -2.67 -1.12 16.40
CA VAL A 140 -2.92 -0.34 17.62
C VAL A 140 -3.52 -1.22 18.72
N SER A 141 -4.42 -2.14 18.36
CA SER A 141 -5.08 -3.04 19.33
C SER A 141 -4.21 -4.23 19.73
N ASN A 142 -3.41 -4.78 18.82
CA ASN A 142 -2.45 -5.84 19.15
C ASN A 142 -1.28 -5.87 18.15
N PRO A 143 -0.08 -5.38 18.53
CA PRO A 143 1.05 -5.26 17.63
C PRO A 143 1.59 -6.61 17.13
N PHE A 144 1.38 -7.71 17.85
CA PHE A 144 1.88 -9.04 17.46
C PHE A 144 1.06 -9.71 16.34
N ARG A 145 -0.09 -9.14 15.93
CA ARG A 145 -0.94 -9.72 14.88
C ARG A 145 -0.40 -9.58 13.45
N ILE A 146 0.68 -8.82 13.23
CA ILE A 146 1.28 -8.61 11.91
C ILE A 146 1.78 -9.89 11.24
N PHE A 147 2.18 -10.90 12.03
CA PHE A 147 2.69 -12.17 11.51
C PHE A 147 1.59 -13.21 11.25
N THR A 148 0.32 -12.85 11.45
CA THR A 148 -0.77 -13.80 11.20
C THR A 148 -1.04 -13.92 9.69
N PRO A 149 -1.27 -15.13 9.16
CA PRO A 149 -1.59 -15.33 7.74
C PRO A 149 -2.87 -14.58 7.33
N LYS A 150 -3.79 -14.35 8.27
CA LYS A 150 -4.97 -13.52 8.08
C LYS A 150 -4.61 -12.06 7.77
N PHE A 151 -3.65 -11.48 8.49
CA PHE A 151 -3.18 -10.11 8.25
C PHE A 151 -2.54 -9.98 6.86
N LEU A 152 -1.62 -10.88 6.51
CA LEU A 152 -0.96 -10.89 5.20
C LEU A 152 -1.98 -11.01 4.06
N ARG A 153 -2.98 -11.89 4.21
CA ARG A 153 -4.04 -12.05 3.22
C ARG A 153 -4.89 -10.78 3.07
N THR A 154 -5.27 -10.13 4.16
CA THR A 154 -6.04 -8.87 4.08
C THR A 154 -5.22 -7.72 3.52
N ALA A 155 -3.92 -7.66 3.84
CA ALA A 155 -3.01 -6.63 3.36
C ALA A 155 -2.71 -6.76 1.85
N PHE A 156 -2.38 -7.98 1.39
CA PHE A 156 -1.89 -8.22 0.03
C PHE A 156 -2.91 -8.83 -0.94
N MET A 157 -4.00 -9.42 -0.44
CA MET A 157 -5.05 -10.05 -1.26
C MET A 157 -6.46 -9.59 -0.84
N PRO A 158 -6.82 -8.31 -1.00
CA PRO A 158 -8.15 -7.81 -0.68
C PRO A 158 -9.22 -8.37 -1.64
N GLY A 159 -9.84 -9.48 -1.25
CA GLY A 159 -10.96 -10.12 -1.94
C GLY A 159 -11.88 -10.81 -0.93
N LYS A 160 -13.18 -10.54 -1.00
CA LYS A 160 -14.16 -11.28 -0.18
C LYS A 160 -14.24 -12.72 -0.70
N ARG A 161 -14.20 -13.72 0.19
CA ARG A 161 -15.18 -14.80 0.07
C ARG A 161 -16.51 -14.19 0.49
N ILE A 162 -17.53 -14.36 -0.33
CA ILE A 162 -18.90 -14.15 0.08
C ILE A 162 -19.13 -15.25 1.13
N SER A 163 -19.07 -14.93 2.42
CA SER A 163 -19.73 -15.77 3.41
C SER A 163 -21.21 -15.48 3.23
N GLU A 164 -21.88 -16.35 2.50
CA GLU A 164 -23.32 -16.53 2.61
C GLU A 164 -23.58 -16.95 4.06
N GLU A 165 -23.91 -15.98 4.90
CA GLU A 165 -24.46 -16.28 6.21
C GLU A 165 -25.95 -16.52 5.97
N LYS A 166 -26.33 -17.79 6.15
CA LYS A 166 -27.71 -18.31 6.14
C LYS A 166 -28.53 -17.68 7.26
#